data_AF-G8ZFM3-F1
#
_entry.id   AF-G8ZFM3-F1
#
_cell.length_a   1.000
_cell.length_b   1.000
_cell.length_c   1.000
_cell.angle_alpha   90.00
_cell.angle_beta   90.00
_cell.angle_gamma   90.00
#
_symmetry.space_group_name_H-M   'P 1'
#
loop_
_entity.id
_entity.type
_entity.pdbx_description
1 polymer ?
#
loop_
_entity_poly.entity_id
_entity_poly.type
_entity_poly.pdbx_seq_one_letter_code
_entity_poly.pdbx_strand_id
1 'polypeptide(L)'
;MISIFEIKTIARKNGVPESTVERDYAQNWLLFGLSKTSLKMALKGGTGIRKVYIENYRFSDDLDFTLLKGYSKETILNKLAKSVKIAKMTT
;
A
#
# COMPACT_ATOMS: atom_id res chain seq x y z
N MET A 1 -2.67 -14.28 6.43
CA MET A 1 -2.94 -13.03 7.19
C MET A 1 -1.85 -12.84 8.23
N ILE A 2 -1.44 -11.61 8.53
CA ILE A 2 -0.50 -11.31 9.63
C ILE A 2 -1.20 -11.50 10.98
N SER A 3 -0.54 -12.15 11.94
CA SER A 3 -1.08 -12.34 13.29
C SER A 3 -0.90 -11.09 14.17
N ILE A 4 -1.72 -10.98 15.23
CA ILE A 4 -1.57 -9.93 16.24
C ILE A 4 -0.18 -10.00 16.91
N PHE A 5 0.35 -11.21 17.12
CA PHE A 5 1.67 -11.39 17.70
C PHE A 5 2.78 -10.82 16.79
N GLU A 6 2.70 -11.06 15.48
CA GLU A 6 3.64 -10.50 14.51
C GLU A 6 3.52 -8.97 14.44
N ILE A 7 2.29 -8.43 14.42
CA ILE A 7 2.06 -6.96 14.47
C ILE A 7 2.76 -6.35 15.68
N LYS A 8 2.53 -6.88 16.88
CA LYS A 8 3.15 -6.42 18.12
C LYS A 8 4.66 -6.51 18.11
N THR A 9 5.19 -7.61 17.56
CA THR A 9 6.63 -7.85 17.47
C THR A 9 7.30 -6.82 16.54
N ILE A 10 6.73 -6.58 15.37
CA ILE A 10 7.24 -5.59 14.41
C ILE A 10 7.10 -4.17 14.97
N ALA A 11 5.97 -3.84 15.60
CA ALA A 11 5.71 -2.54 16.20
C ALA A 11 6.75 -2.21 17.28
N ARG A 12 6.98 -3.16 18.22
CA ARG A 12 7.99 -3.03 19.27
C ARG A 12 9.40 -2.90 18.69
N LYS A 13 9.76 -3.73 17.71
CA LYS A 13 11.09 -3.69 17.07
C LYS A 13 11.38 -2.33 16.43
N ASN A 14 10.36 -1.69 15.86
CA ASN A 14 10.50 -0.41 15.16
C ASN A 14 10.18 0.81 16.03
N GLY A 15 9.75 0.63 17.27
CA GLY A 15 9.35 1.74 18.15
C GLY A 15 8.14 2.54 17.64
N VAL A 16 7.19 1.87 16.98
CA VAL A 16 5.99 2.50 16.40
C VAL A 16 4.70 1.89 16.97
N PRO A 17 3.55 2.59 16.90
CA PRO A 17 2.26 2.01 17.26
C PRO A 17 1.90 0.79 16.40
N GLU A 18 1.15 -0.17 16.97
CA GLU A 18 0.63 -1.35 16.23
C GLU A 18 -0.13 -0.95 14.95
N SER A 19 -0.93 0.11 15.03
CA SER A 19 -1.69 0.66 13.89
C SER A 19 -0.82 1.12 12.71
N THR A 20 0.45 1.46 12.96
CA THR A 20 1.40 1.80 11.91
C THR A 20 1.79 0.56 11.10
N VAL A 21 1.96 -0.59 11.78
CA VAL A 21 2.26 -1.88 11.13
C VAL A 21 1.02 -2.42 10.42
N GLU A 22 -0.16 -2.32 11.03
CA GLU A 22 -1.43 -2.70 10.41
C GLU A 22 -1.67 -1.92 9.11
N ARG A 23 -1.44 -0.60 9.12
CA ARG A 23 -1.55 0.25 7.94
C ARG A 23 -0.52 -0.11 6.88
N ASP A 24 0.73 -0.32 7.25
CA ASP A 24 1.79 -0.74 6.33
C ASP A 24 1.47 -2.08 5.64
N TYR A 25 0.87 -3.01 6.40
CA TYR A 25 0.37 -4.28 5.90
C TYR A 25 -0.83 -4.09 4.96
N ALA A 26 -1.81 -3.27 5.32
CA ALA A 26 -2.95 -2.95 4.47
C ALA A 26 -2.54 -2.26 3.15
N GLN A 27 -1.55 -1.36 3.19
CA GLN A 27 -0.97 -0.73 1.99
C GLN A 27 -0.41 -1.78 1.03
N ASN A 28 0.24 -2.85 1.50
CA ASN A 28 0.75 -3.92 0.63
C ASN A 28 -0.38 -4.60 -0.14
N TRP A 29 -1.51 -4.89 0.51
CA TRP A 29 -2.67 -5.48 -0.15
C TRP A 29 -3.32 -4.52 -1.15
N LEU A 30 -3.40 -3.24 -0.83
CA LEU A 30 -3.89 -2.23 -1.75
C LEU A 30 -2.97 -2.11 -2.98
N LEU A 31 -1.65 -2.07 -2.79
CA LEU A 31 -0.67 -2.06 -3.88
C LEU A 31 -0.79 -3.31 -4.76
N PHE A 32 -0.98 -4.48 -4.15
CA PHE A 32 -1.28 -5.72 -4.86
C PHE A 32 -2.55 -5.58 -5.70
N GLY A 33 -3.65 -5.10 -5.12
CA GLY A 33 -4.90 -4.86 -5.83
C GLY A 33 -4.73 -3.89 -7.01
N LEU A 34 -4.01 -2.78 -6.80
CA LEU A 34 -3.73 -1.76 -7.83
C LEU A 34 -2.93 -2.35 -8.99
N SER A 35 -1.96 -3.23 -8.71
CA SER A 35 -1.17 -3.93 -9.74
C SER A 35 -2.04 -4.73 -10.73
N LYS A 36 -3.27 -5.12 -10.32
CA LYS A 36 -4.23 -5.87 -11.15
C LYS A 36 -5.22 -4.99 -11.93
N THR A 37 -5.18 -3.67 -11.77
CA THR A 37 -6.19 -2.76 -12.36
C THR A 37 -5.86 -2.23 -13.75
N SER A 38 -4.69 -2.55 -14.29
CA SER A 38 -4.13 -2.02 -15.54
C SER A 38 -3.92 -0.49 -15.60
N LEU A 39 -4.13 0.24 -14.50
CA LEU A 39 -3.73 1.63 -14.38
C LEU A 39 -2.21 1.76 -14.53
N LYS A 40 -1.77 2.52 -15.53
CA LYS A 40 -0.35 2.80 -15.75
C LYS A 40 0.04 4.01 -14.90
N MET A 41 0.65 3.73 -13.75
CA MET A 41 1.09 4.73 -12.80
C MET A 41 2.37 4.27 -12.09
N ALA A 42 3.20 5.22 -11.68
CA ALA A 42 4.42 4.96 -10.92
C ALA A 42 4.22 5.37 -9.45
N LEU A 43 4.55 4.47 -8.52
CA LEU A 43 4.60 4.75 -7.09
C LEU A 43 5.79 5.68 -6.79
N LYS A 44 5.57 6.71 -5.99
CA LYS A 44 6.58 7.66 -5.54
C LYS A 44 6.42 8.00 -4.06
N GLY A 45 7.12 9.02 -3.59
CA GLY A 45 7.01 9.52 -2.22
C GLY A 45 7.65 8.60 -1.19
N GLY A 46 7.37 8.87 0.09
CA GLY A 46 7.99 8.16 1.22
C GLY A 46 7.69 6.66 1.22
N THR A 47 6.48 6.27 0.83
CA THR A 47 6.10 4.85 0.75
C THR A 47 6.79 4.15 -0.41
N GLY A 48 6.99 4.80 -1.56
CA GLY A 48 7.80 4.25 -2.64
C GLY A 48 9.24 3.95 -2.21
N ILE A 49 9.86 4.89 -1.47
CA ILE A 49 11.22 4.71 -0.92
C ILE A 49 11.26 3.48 0.01
N ARG A 50 10.34 3.40 0.96
CA ARG A 50 10.24 2.30 1.93
C ARG A 50 10.01 0.93 1.29
N LYS A 51 9.13 0.85 0.30
CA LYS A 51 8.67 -0.44 -0.25
C LYS A 51 9.58 -0.99 -1.35
N VAL A 52 10.35 -0.14 -2.02
CA VAL A 52 11.10 -0.53 -3.24
C VAL A 52 12.59 -0.30 -3.14
N TYR A 53 13.05 0.74 -2.44
CA TYR A 53 14.45 1.20 -2.57
C TYR A 53 15.28 1.01 -1.31
N ILE A 54 14.73 1.26 -0.12
CA ILE A 54 15.50 1.26 1.12
C ILE A 54 14.80 0.36 2.14
N GLU A 55 15.44 -0.77 2.45
CA GLU A 55 15.00 -1.66 3.52
C GLU A 55 15.06 -0.94 4.88
N ASN A 56 14.08 -1.17 5.75
CA ASN A 56 13.97 -0.55 7.06
C ASN A 56 13.88 1.00 7.07
N TYR A 57 13.49 1.62 5.94
CA TYR A 57 13.14 3.04 5.92
C TYR A 57 11.90 3.32 6.79
N ARG A 58 11.76 4.58 7.24
CA ARG A 58 10.64 4.98 8.12
C ARG A 58 9.27 4.62 7.52
N PHE A 59 8.31 4.33 8.38
CA PHE A 59 6.92 4.15 7.98
C PHE A 59 6.37 5.46 7.38
N SER A 60 5.43 5.30 6.45
CA SER A 60 4.79 6.38 5.71
C SER A 60 3.33 6.01 5.45
N ASP A 61 2.44 7.00 5.56
CA ASP A 61 1.01 6.76 5.59
C ASP A 61 0.37 6.90 4.20
N ASP A 62 0.93 7.80 3.38
CA ASP A 62 0.39 8.14 2.08
C ASP A 62 0.87 7.21 0.97
N LEU A 63 0.02 7.01 -0.05
CA LEU A 63 0.40 6.35 -1.29
C LEU A 63 0.37 7.37 -2.44
N ASP A 64 1.56 7.86 -2.80
CA ASP A 64 1.71 8.83 -3.87
C ASP A 64 1.96 8.15 -5.22
N PHE A 65 1.19 8.53 -6.22
CA PHE A 65 1.36 8.04 -7.59
C PHE A 65 1.51 9.18 -8.59
N THR A 66 2.22 8.89 -9.68
CA THR A 66 2.16 9.70 -10.91
C THR A 66 1.58 8.86 -12.02
N LEU A 67 0.52 9.37 -12.68
CA LEU A 67 -0.06 8.71 -13.83
C LEU A 67 0.91 8.76 -15.01
N LEU A 68 1.13 7.62 -15.66
CA LEU A 68 1.97 7.51 -16.85
C LEU A 68 1.15 7.64 -18.15
N LYS A 69 -0.18 7.69 -18.03
CA LYS A 69 -1.15 7.92 -19.11
C LYS A 69 -2.32 8.74 -18.58
N GLY A 70 -2.98 9.49 -19.47
CA GLY A 70 -4.21 10.20 -19.13
C GLY A 70 -5.37 9.22 -18.90
N TYR A 71 -6.12 9.44 -17.81
CA TYR A 71 -7.35 8.71 -17.49
C TYR A 71 -8.42 9.69 -17.04
N SER A 72 -9.68 9.40 -17.34
CA SER A 72 -10.79 10.16 -16.75
C SER A 72 -10.84 9.91 -15.24
N LYS A 73 -11.33 10.90 -14.48
CA LYS A 73 -11.57 10.77 -13.04
C LYS A 73 -12.40 9.52 -12.72
N GLU A 74 -13.43 9.26 -13.50
CA GLU A 74 -14.30 8.09 -13.33
C GLU A 74 -13.57 6.76 -13.56
N THR A 75 -12.71 6.69 -14.58
CA THR A 75 -11.86 5.51 -14.79
C THR A 75 -10.96 5.26 -13.57
N ILE A 76 -10.32 6.31 -13.05
CA ILE A 76 -9.46 6.20 -11.87
C ILE A 76 -10.27 5.68 -10.68
N LEU A 77 -11.41 6.29 -10.36
CA LEU A 77 -12.25 5.89 -9.23
C LEU A 77 -12.74 4.43 -9.36
N ASN A 78 -13.19 4.03 -10.54
CA ASN A 78 -13.65 2.66 -10.80
C ASN A 78 -12.52 1.63 -10.61
N LYS A 79 -11.32 1.96 -11.08
CA LYS A 79 -10.14 1.09 -10.91
C LYS A 79 -9.67 1.06 -9.45
N LEU A 80 -9.67 2.17 -8.73
CA LEU A 80 -9.38 2.22 -7.29
C LEU A 80 -10.39 1.35 -6.51
N ALA A 81 -11.69 1.49 -6.76
CA ALA A 81 -12.70 0.65 -6.11
C ALA A 81 -12.50 -0.84 -6.43
N LYS A 82 -12.15 -1.18 -7.68
CA LYS A 82 -11.80 -2.56 -8.08
C LYS A 82 -10.57 -3.08 -7.33
N SER A 83 -9.53 -2.26 -7.14
CA SER A 83 -8.33 -2.65 -6.40
C SER A 83 -8.62 -3.04 -4.95
N VAL A 84 -9.50 -2.29 -4.28
CA VAL A 84 -9.93 -2.58 -2.91
C VAL A 84 -10.69 -3.90 -2.84
N LYS A 85 -11.58 -4.19 -3.82
CA LYS A 85 -12.27 -5.48 -3.90
C LYS A 85 -11.30 -6.64 -4.06
N ILE A 86 -10.29 -6.51 -4.93
CA ILE A 86 -9.25 -7.53 -5.14
C ILE A 86 -8.44 -7.75 -3.86
N ALA A 87 -8.01 -6.66 -3.21
CA ALA A 87 -7.26 -6.72 -1.96
C ALA A 87 -8.01 -7.52 -0.88
N LYS A 88 -9.33 -7.30 -0.75
CA LYS A 88 -10.19 -8.00 0.22
C LYS A 88 -10.49 -9.47 -0.13
N MET A 89 -10.50 -9.83 -1.41
CA MET A 89 -10.76 -11.22 -1.84
C MET A 89 -9.55 -12.15 -1.63
N THR A 90 -8.36 -11.58 -1.42
CA THR A 90 -7.10 -12.33 -1.29
C THR A 90 -6.69 -12.51 0.18
N THR A 91 -7.43 -11.88 1.10
CA THR A 91 -7.26 -11.95 2.56
C THR A 91 -8.35 -12.82 3.18
#